data_AF-A0A7V9L3D9-F1
#
_entry.id   AF-A0A7V9L3D9-F1
#
_cell.length_a   1.000
_cell.length_b   1.000
_cell.length_c   1.000
_cell.angle_alpha   90.00
_cell.angle_beta   90.00
_cell.angle_gamma   90.00
#
_symmetry.space_group_name_H-M   'P 1'
#
loop_
_entity.id
_entity.type
_entity.pdbx_description
1 polymer ?
#
loop_
_entity_poly.entity_id
_entity_poly.type
_entity_poly.pdbx_seq_one_letter_code
_entity_poly.pdbx_strand_id
1 'polypeptide(L)'
;LHRLMQRDDGTVRCVACMCCPTVCPAHCITIVPAETDDKGIEKRPAIFEIDELRCVVCGLCVEACPCDAIRMDTGLHALPVEDRADAIETKESMLERGIRSTAVQGGEGANWQGGRPRSSGHDH
;
A
#
# COMPACT_ATOMS: atom_id res chain seq x y z
N LEU A 1 5.14 -3.05 -10.18
CA LEU A 1 5.87 -2.82 -8.91
C LEU A 1 5.00 -2.00 -7.99
N HIS A 2 5.06 -2.28 -6.70
CA HIS A 2 4.32 -1.53 -5.71
C HIS A 2 4.89 -0.13 -5.53
N ARG A 3 4.02 0.83 -5.21
CA ARG A 3 4.39 2.17 -4.77
C ARG A 3 3.51 2.60 -3.61
N LEU A 4 4.04 3.47 -2.77
CA LEU A 4 3.31 4.07 -1.66
C LEU A 4 2.89 5.49 -2.03
N MET A 5 1.64 5.83 -1.72
CA MET A 5 1.10 7.15 -2.00
C MET A 5 1.45 8.13 -0.89
N GLN A 6 1.60 9.40 -1.27
CA GLN A 6 1.89 10.50 -0.35
C GLN A 6 0.64 11.32 -0.03
N ARG A 7 0.65 11.94 1.14
CA ARG A 7 -0.30 12.98 1.58
C ARG A 7 0.07 14.33 0.96
N ASP A 8 -0.73 15.37 1.23
CA ASP A 8 -0.45 16.73 0.77
C ASP A 8 0.85 17.32 1.35
N ASP A 9 1.24 16.89 2.54
CA ASP A 9 2.48 17.29 3.22
C ASP A 9 3.71 16.44 2.81
N GLY A 10 3.55 15.52 1.85
CA GLY A 10 4.60 14.60 1.40
C GLY A 10 4.82 13.39 2.31
N THR A 11 4.12 13.28 3.44
CA THR A 11 4.25 12.13 4.33
C THR A 11 3.51 10.91 3.79
N VAL A 12 3.87 9.72 4.27
CA VAL A 12 3.26 8.47 3.82
C VAL A 12 1.78 8.41 4.18
N ARG A 13 0.95 7.98 3.23
CA ARG A 13 -0.49 7.91 3.41
C ARG A 13 -0.95 6.74 4.28
N CYS A 14 -0.16 5.66 4.33
CA CYS A 14 -0.42 4.46 5.11
C CYS A 14 -0.59 4.77 6.60
N VAL A 15 -1.65 4.25 7.21
CA VAL A 15 -1.95 4.38 8.64
C VAL A 15 -1.62 3.11 9.45
N ALA A 16 -0.82 2.20 8.87
CA ALA A 16 -0.44 0.92 9.47
C ALA A 16 -1.65 0.08 9.98
N CYS A 17 -2.76 0.08 9.24
CA CYS A 17 -4.00 -0.66 9.58
C CYS A 17 -3.89 -2.19 9.44
N MET A 18 -2.79 -2.71 8.88
CA MET A 18 -2.53 -4.13 8.64
C MET A 18 -3.46 -4.84 7.63
N CYS A 19 -4.38 -4.16 6.94
CA CYS A 19 -5.24 -4.81 5.95
C CYS A 19 -4.47 -5.46 4.79
N CYS A 20 -3.47 -4.76 4.24
CA CYS A 20 -2.65 -5.24 3.12
C CYS A 20 -1.81 -6.49 3.44
N PRO A 21 -1.05 -6.59 4.55
CA PRO A 21 -0.36 -7.83 4.90
C PRO A 21 -1.32 -8.96 5.25
N THR A 22 -2.49 -8.67 5.85
CA THR A 22 -3.49 -9.69 6.17
C THR A 22 -4.12 -10.31 4.92
N VAL A 23 -4.40 -9.53 3.88
CA VAL A 23 -5.01 -10.04 2.64
C VAL A 23 -3.99 -10.69 1.68
N CYS A 24 -2.69 -10.46 1.89
CA CYS A 24 -1.66 -10.92 0.97
C CYS A 24 -1.54 -12.45 0.98
N PRO A 25 -1.87 -13.16 -0.12
CA PRO A 25 -1.84 -14.63 -0.14
C PRO A 25 -0.41 -15.19 -0.08
N ALA A 26 0.59 -14.40 -0.46
CA ALA A 26 2.00 -14.78 -0.42
C ALA A 26 2.69 -14.42 0.90
N HIS A 27 1.98 -13.75 1.83
CA HIS A 27 2.52 -13.25 3.08
C HIS A 27 3.86 -12.49 2.92
N CYS A 28 3.97 -11.69 1.87
CA CYS A 28 5.21 -11.03 1.45
C CYS A 28 5.34 -9.57 1.92
N ILE A 29 4.36 -9.06 2.68
CA ILE A 29 4.32 -7.67 3.15
C ILE A 29 4.61 -7.64 4.65
N THR A 30 5.60 -6.84 5.05
CA THR A 30 5.96 -6.60 6.46
C THR A 30 5.65 -5.15 6.81
N ILE A 31 4.89 -4.93 7.89
CA ILE A 31 4.61 -3.58 8.41
C ILE A 31 4.92 -3.56 9.90
N VAL A 32 5.73 -2.59 10.33
CA VAL A 32 5.95 -2.29 11.75
C VAL A 32 5.33 -0.92 12.04
N PRO A 33 4.28 -0.84 12.88
CA PRO A 33 3.64 0.42 13.22
C PRO A 33 4.49 1.25 14.19
N ALA A 34 4.40 2.56 14.08
CA ALA A 34 4.88 3.52 15.07
C ALA A 34 3.85 4.63 15.29
N GLU A 35 3.93 5.27 16.45
CA GLU A 35 3.13 6.44 16.79
C GLU A 35 3.53 7.65 15.93
N THR A 36 2.62 8.62 15.88
CA THR A 36 2.80 9.88 15.16
C THR A 36 2.28 11.03 16.01
N ASP A 37 2.83 12.21 15.82
CA ASP A 37 2.49 13.45 16.52
C ASP A 37 1.35 14.24 15.85
N ASP A 38 1.00 13.86 14.61
CA ASP A 38 -0.14 14.39 13.88
C ASP A 38 -1.49 14.04 14.56
N LYS A 39 -2.23 15.08 14.96
CA LYS A 39 -3.51 14.98 15.69
C LYS A 39 -4.67 14.39 14.88
N GLY A 40 -4.48 13.94 13.64
CA GLY A 40 -5.48 13.24 12.84
C GLY A 40 -5.15 11.78 12.52
N ILE A 41 -3.98 11.28 12.93
CA ILE A 41 -3.48 9.95 12.56
C ILE A 41 -2.96 9.28 13.81
N GLU A 42 -3.42 8.06 14.10
CA GLU A 42 -2.95 7.35 15.30
C GLU A 42 -1.58 6.67 15.07
N LYS A 43 -1.36 6.13 13.87
CA LYS A 43 -0.20 5.30 13.55
C LYS A 43 0.31 5.54 12.13
N ARG A 44 1.61 5.37 11.94
CA ARG A 44 2.30 5.36 10.65
C ARG A 44 3.20 4.12 10.54
N PRO A 45 3.55 3.63 9.35
CA PRO A 45 4.53 2.56 9.22
C PRO A 45 5.94 3.10 9.50
N ALA A 46 6.58 2.61 10.57
CA ALA A 46 8.03 2.75 10.74
C ALA A 46 8.75 1.95 9.64
N ILE A 47 8.33 0.70 9.45
CA ILE A 47 8.79 -0.19 8.38
C ILE A 47 7.59 -0.55 7.52
N PHE A 48 7.79 -0.52 6.20
CA PHE A 48 6.89 -1.10 5.22
C PHE A 48 7.77 -1.76 4.16
N GLU A 49 7.77 -3.09 4.10
CA GLU A 49 8.59 -3.84 3.15
C GLU A 49 7.75 -4.82 2.36
N ILE A 50 8.12 -5.04 1.10
CA ILE A 50 7.54 -6.07 0.25
C ILE A 50 8.66 -6.91 -0.37
N ASP A 51 8.59 -8.23 -0.20
CA ASP A 51 9.46 -9.16 -0.90
C ASP A 51 8.89 -9.45 -2.30
N GLU A 52 9.44 -8.79 -3.32
CA GLU A 52 8.97 -8.91 -4.71
C GLU A 52 9.27 -10.29 -5.32
N LEU A 53 10.20 -11.08 -4.78
CA LEU A 53 10.42 -12.46 -5.21
C LEU A 53 9.30 -13.41 -4.75
N ARG A 54 8.56 -13.03 -3.69
CA ARG A 54 7.40 -13.79 -3.21
C ARG A 54 6.08 -13.25 -3.73
N CYS A 55 6.02 -11.98 -4.11
CA CYS A 55 4.78 -11.37 -4.56
C CYS A 55 4.25 -12.02 -5.83
N VAL A 56 2.97 -12.41 -5.82
CA VAL A 56 2.27 -12.99 -6.99
C VAL A 56 1.52 -11.94 -7.82
N VAL A 57 1.73 -10.66 -7.54
CA VAL A 57 1.19 -9.52 -8.32
C VAL A 57 -0.35 -9.57 -8.47
N CYS A 58 -1.05 -10.04 -7.44
CA CYS A 58 -2.51 -10.25 -7.48
C CYS A 58 -3.34 -8.98 -7.31
N GLY A 59 -2.78 -7.90 -6.78
CA GLY A 59 -3.50 -6.63 -6.54
C GLY A 59 -4.40 -6.58 -5.31
N LEU A 60 -4.54 -7.67 -4.53
CA LEU A 60 -5.42 -7.69 -3.35
C LEU A 60 -5.03 -6.65 -2.28
N CYS A 61 -3.72 -6.41 -2.09
CA CYS A 61 -3.23 -5.39 -1.16
C CYS A 61 -3.66 -3.96 -1.54
N VAL A 62 -3.83 -3.71 -2.84
CA VAL A 62 -4.29 -2.44 -3.40
C VAL A 62 -5.78 -2.24 -3.14
N GLU A 63 -6.60 -3.28 -3.34
CA GLU A 63 -8.04 -3.22 -3.08
C GLU A 63 -8.37 -3.17 -1.59
N ALA A 64 -7.64 -3.91 -0.76
CA ALA A 64 -7.86 -3.95 0.68
C ALA A 64 -7.43 -2.68 1.41
N CYS A 65 -6.69 -1.76 0.76
CA CYS A 65 -6.17 -0.58 1.43
C CYS A 65 -7.27 0.48 1.63
N PRO A 66 -7.71 0.74 2.88
CA PRO A 66 -8.84 1.64 3.13
C PRO A 66 -8.49 3.12 2.90
N CYS A 67 -7.20 3.45 2.91
CA CYS A 67 -6.72 4.83 2.82
C CYS A 67 -6.02 5.14 1.49
N ASP A 68 -6.09 4.24 0.50
CA ASP A 68 -5.42 4.42 -0.79
C ASP A 68 -3.89 4.67 -0.66
N ALA A 69 -3.24 3.93 0.22
CA ALA A 69 -1.82 4.12 0.50
C ALA A 69 -0.88 3.30 -0.38
N ILE A 70 -1.36 2.24 -1.02
CA ILE A 70 -0.55 1.34 -1.85
C ILE A 70 -1.21 1.15 -3.22
N ARG A 71 -0.40 1.24 -4.29
CA ARG A 71 -0.83 1.10 -5.68
C ARG A 71 0.17 0.26 -6.49
N MET A 72 -0.32 -0.26 -7.62
CA MET A 72 0.43 -1.10 -8.54
C MET A 72 0.03 -0.80 -10.00
N ASP A 73 0.17 0.46 -10.40
CA ASP A 73 -0.37 1.03 -11.63
C ASP A 73 0.67 1.84 -12.43
N THR A 74 1.96 1.69 -12.11
CA THR A 74 3.06 2.41 -12.78
C THR A 74 3.49 1.82 -14.12
N GLY A 75 3.08 0.58 -14.41
CA GLY A 75 3.60 -0.20 -15.55
C GLY A 75 5.05 -0.69 -15.38
N LEU A 76 5.68 -0.43 -14.23
CA LEU A 76 7.03 -0.89 -13.92
C LEU A 76 7.01 -2.35 -13.46
N HIS A 77 7.97 -3.14 -13.94
CA HIS A 77 8.20 -4.53 -13.52
C HIS A 77 9.46 -4.63 -12.66
N ALA A 78 9.53 -5.66 -11.81
CA ALA A 78 10.72 -5.95 -11.04
C ALA A 78 11.89 -6.22 -12.00
N LEU A 79 13.01 -5.55 -11.76
CA LEU A 79 14.24 -5.81 -12.48
C LEU A 79 14.88 -7.09 -11.94
N PRO A 80 15.63 -7.84 -12.77
CA PRO A 80 16.42 -8.96 -12.27
C PRO A 80 17.41 -8.46 -11.23
N VAL A 81 17.56 -9.23 -10.14
CA VAL A 81 18.53 -9.00 -9.08
C VAL A 81 19.34 -10.27 -8.86
N GLU A 82 20.59 -10.12 -8.43
CA GLU A 82 21.49 -11.24 -8.15
C GLU A 82 21.35 -11.72 -6.70
N ASP A 83 21.16 -10.78 -5.78
CA ASP A 83 20.97 -11.07 -4.35
C ASP A 83 19.50 -10.96 -3.94
N ARG A 84 19.06 -11.91 -3.11
CA ARG A 84 17.67 -11.93 -2.60
C ARG A 84 17.33 -10.64 -1.84
N ALA A 85 18.29 -10.06 -1.12
CA ALA A 85 18.08 -8.86 -0.33
C ALA A 85 17.68 -7.65 -1.19
N ASP A 86 18.15 -7.61 -2.44
CA ASP A 86 17.88 -6.50 -3.36
C ASP A 86 16.46 -6.54 -3.95
N ALA A 87 15.74 -7.65 -3.78
CA ALA A 87 14.32 -7.75 -4.15
C ALA A 87 13.37 -7.28 -3.03
N ILE A 88 13.90 -6.83 -1.89
CA ILE A 88 13.10 -6.29 -0.80
C ILE A 88 12.85 -4.80 -1.07
N GLU A 89 11.63 -4.47 -1.44
CA GLU A 89 11.19 -3.09 -1.64
C GLU A 89 10.90 -2.44 -0.30
N THR A 90 11.68 -1.42 0.05
CA THR A 90 11.54 -0.64 1.29
C THR A 90 10.49 0.46 1.15
N LYS A 91 10.04 0.97 2.29
CA LYS A 91 9.08 2.09 2.36
C LYS A 91 9.59 3.29 1.57
N GLU A 92 10.86 3.60 1.70
CA GLU A 92 11.55 4.71 1.03
C GLU A 92 11.53 4.51 -0.50
N SER A 93 11.98 3.35 -0.99
CA SER A 93 11.98 3.05 -2.43
C SER A 93 10.59 3.10 -3.06
N MET A 94 9.57 2.63 -2.34
CA MET A 94 8.17 2.70 -2.77
C MET A 94 7.61 4.13 -2.76
N LEU A 95 8.06 4.98 -1.84
CA LEU A 95 7.66 6.40 -1.76
C LEU A 95 8.32 7.25 -2.84
N GLU A 96 9.56 6.96 -3.23
CA GLU A 96 10.27 7.63 -4.33
C GLU A 96 9.54 7.45 -5.67
N ARG A 97 8.91 6.29 -5.87
CA ARG A 97 8.03 6.02 -7.03
C ARG A 97 6.58 6.46 -6.81
N GLY A 98 6.27 6.91 -5.61
CA GLY A 98 4.97 7.38 -5.17
C GLY A 98 4.62 8.75 -5.73
N ILE A 99 3.32 8.99 -5.90
CA ILE A 99 2.79 10.35 -6.13
C ILE A 99 1.79 10.69 -5.04
N ARG A 100 1.39 11.95 -4.97
CA ARG A 100 0.31 12.39 -4.11
C ARG A 100 -1.00 11.68 -4.47
N SER A 101 -1.65 11.03 -3.50
CA SER A 101 -2.97 10.45 -3.75
C SER A 101 -4.03 11.55 -3.75
N THR A 102 -4.93 11.46 -4.73
CA THR A 102 -6.09 12.36 -4.89
C THR A 102 -7.33 11.89 -4.14
N ALA A 103 -7.29 10.70 -3.52
CA ALA A 103 -8.36 10.25 -2.66
C ALA A 103 -8.38 11.05 -1.35
N VAL A 104 -9.48 11.05 -0.64
CA VAL A 104 -9.63 11.45 0.77
C VAL A 104 -9.19 10.29 1.66
N GLN A 105 -8.53 10.60 2.77
CA GLN A 105 -8.12 9.60 3.75
C GLN A 105 -9.36 8.92 4.35
N GLY A 106 -9.38 7.58 4.37
CA GLY A 106 -10.57 6.79 4.73
C GLY A 106 -11.35 6.27 3.52
N GLY A 107 -10.92 6.63 2.30
CA GLY A 107 -11.42 6.01 1.09
C GLY A 107 -12.63 6.71 0.49
N GLU A 108 -12.54 8.00 0.24
CA GLU A 108 -13.53 8.75 -0.55
C GLU A 108 -12.81 9.56 -1.64
N GLY A 109 -13.48 10.11 -2.66
CA GLY A 109 -12.87 11.06 -3.62
C GLY A 109 -12.32 10.48 -4.94
N ALA A 110 -11.71 11.36 -5.75
CA ALA A 110 -11.25 11.02 -7.10
C ALA A 110 -10.10 10.01 -7.06
N ASN A 111 -10.25 8.91 -7.80
CA ASN A 111 -9.38 7.71 -7.80
C ASN A 111 -9.57 6.73 -6.63
N TRP A 112 -10.56 6.92 -5.73
CA TRP A 112 -10.97 5.86 -4.81
C TRP A 112 -11.65 4.71 -5.55
N GLN A 113 -11.15 3.49 -5.38
CA GLN A 113 -11.61 2.32 -6.14
C GLN A 113 -13.00 1.80 -5.74
N GLY A 114 -13.52 2.23 -4.58
CA GLY A 114 -14.80 1.77 -4.07
C GLY A 114 -16.03 2.51 -4.62
N GLY A 115 -15.86 3.33 -5.67
CA GLY A 115 -16.97 3.81 -6.50
C GLY A 115 -17.64 2.69 -7.32
N ARG A 116 -17.16 1.43 -7.25
CA ARG A 116 -17.93 0.27 -7.70
C ARG A 116 -19.09 0.04 -6.74
N PRO A 117 -20.34 -0.13 -7.22
CA PRO A 117 -21.44 -0.48 -6.35
C PRO A 117 -21.03 -1.69 -5.53
N ARG A 118 -21.21 -1.62 -4.19
CA ARG A 118 -21.13 -2.81 -3.35
C ARG A 118 -22.00 -3.85 -4.04
N SER A 119 -21.40 -4.91 -4.57
CA SER A 119 -22.16 -6.05 -5.07
C SER A 119 -23.08 -6.44 -3.94
N SER A 120 -24.38 -6.25 -4.14
CA SER A 120 -25.43 -6.75 -3.27
C SER A 120 -25.03 -8.13 -2.81
N GLY A 121 -25.01 -8.33 -1.50
CA GLY A 121 -24.53 -9.56 -0.87
C GLY A 121 -24.95 -10.79 -1.64
N HIS A 122 -23.98 -11.64 -1.96
CA HIS A 122 -24.28 -13.05 -2.08
C HIS A 122 -24.19 -13.61 -0.68
N ASP A 123 -25.34 -13.65 -0.02
CA ASP A 123 -25.59 -14.63 1.03
C ASP A 123 -25.33 -16.01 0.42
N HIS A 124 -24.36 -16.73 0.98
CA HIS A 124 -24.25 -18.19 0.91
C HIS A 124 -24.24 -18.70 2.34
#